data_AF-A0A1I0DQR3-F1
#
_entry.id   AF-A0A1I0DQR3-F1
#
_cell.length_a   1.000
_cell.length_b   1.000
_cell.length_c   1.000
_cell.angle_alpha   90.00
_cell.angle_beta   90.00
_cell.angle_gamma   90.00
#
_symmetry.space_group_name_H-M   'P 1'
#
loop_
_entity.id
_entity.type
_entity.pdbx_description
1 polymer ?
#
loop_
_entity_poly.entity_id
_entity_poly.type
_entity_poly.pdbx_seq_one_letter_code
_entity_poly.pdbx_strand_id
1 'polypeptide(L)' 'MRREPRYTYAQFTTRIVKYVDDVEFWLDPEVKVIQVRSASRLGKSDLGVNRKHIESVREKLLNS' A
#
# COMPACT_ATOMS: atom_id res chain seq x y z
N MET A 1 -5.46 7.25 8.43
CA MET A 1 -5.63 5.78 8.34
C MET A 1 -7.07 5.45 8.66
N ARG A 2 -7.71 4.57 7.89
CA ARG A 2 -9.07 4.04 8.10
C ARG A 2 -8.99 2.51 8.20
N ARG A 3 -9.76 1.91 9.10
CA ARG A 3 -9.85 0.46 9.29
C ARG A 3 -11.29 0.01 9.35
N GLU A 4 -11.56 -1.10 8.69
CA GLU A 4 -12.81 -1.84 8.65
C GLU A 4 -12.49 -3.33 8.77
N PRO A 5 -13.46 -4.21 9.10
CA PRO A 5 -13.18 -5.62 9.41
C PRO A 5 -12.38 -6.38 8.36
N ARG A 6 -12.44 -5.98 7.08
CA ARG A 6 -11.74 -6.62 5.95
C ARG A 6 -10.99 -5.64 5.07
N TYR A 7 -10.93 -4.37 5.46
CA TYR A 7 -10.34 -3.33 4.64
C TYR A 7 -9.55 -2.36 5.51
N THR A 8 -8.31 -2.09 5.11
CA THR A 8 -7.46 -1.09 5.77
C THR A 8 -6.92 -0.13 4.74
N TYR A 9 -7.07 1.16 5.01
CA TYR A 9 -6.52 2.23 4.21
C TYR A 9 -5.54 3.05 5.04
N ALA A 10 -4.36 3.30 4.48
CA ALA A 10 -3.32 4.09 5.08
C ALA A 10 -2.78 5.12 4.09
N GLN A 11 -2.27 6.22 4.63
CA GLN A 11 -1.57 7.24 3.86
C GLN A 11 -0.15 7.31 4.37
N PHE A 12 0.81 7.22 3.46
CA PHE A 12 2.23 7.34 3.76
C PHE A 12 2.75 8.62 3.14
N THR A 13 3.36 9.46 3.96
CA THR A 13 4.03 10.67 3.47
C THR A 13 5.53 10.50 3.56
N THR A 14 6.24 10.53 2.43
CA THR A 14 7.71 10.49 2.44
C THR A 14 8.28 11.86 2.82
N ARG A 15 9.04 11.92 3.92
CA ARG A 15 9.56 13.18 4.51
C ARG A 15 10.45 14.01 3.59
N ILE A 16 11.14 13.36 2.65
CA ILE A 16 12.15 14.03 1.80
C ILE A 16 11.50 14.82 0.66
N VAL A 17 10.32 14.41 0.19
CA VAL A 17 9.73 14.90 -1.06
C VAL A 17 8.23 15.22 -0.98
N LYS A 18 7.61 15.11 0.22
CA LYS A 18 6.17 15.31 0.44
C LYS A 18 5.28 14.49 -0.51
N TYR A 19 5.74 13.33 -0.99
CA TYR A 19 4.84 12.42 -1.70
C TYR A 19 3.88 11.81 -0.70
N VAL A 20 2.59 11.96 -0.98
CA VAL A 20 1.51 11.29 -0.27
C VAL A 20 1.08 10.11 -1.12
N ASP A 21 1.30 8.92 -0.60
CA ASP A 21 0.89 7.66 -1.18
C ASP A 21 -0.29 7.11 -0.40
N ASP A 22 -1.35 6.78 -1.12
CA ASP A 22 -2.48 6.02 -0.62
C ASP A 22 -2.16 4.53 -0.75
N VAL A 23 -2.37 3.77 0.32
CA VAL A 23 -2.24 2.30 0.32
C VAL A 23 -3.50 1.70 0.90
N GLU A 24 -4.05 0.74 0.17
CA GLU A 24 -5.27 0.02 0.50
C GLU A 24 -4.97 -1.49 0.59
N PHE A 25 -5.49 -2.10 1.64
CA PHE A 25 -5.43 -3.53 1.91
C PHE A 25 -6.84 -4.07 1.97
N TRP A 26 -7.16 -5.05 1.14
CA TRP A 26 -8.44 -5.73 1.17
C TRP A 26 -8.23 -7.22 1.38
N LEU A 27 -8.84 -7.76 2.43
CA LEU A 27 -8.85 -9.19 2.68
C LEU A 27 -10.00 -9.81 1.89
N ASP A 28 -9.64 -10.60 0.87
CA ASP A 28 -10.56 -11.38 0.09
C ASP A 28 -10.76 -12.75 0.78
N PRO A 29 -11.94 -13.00 1.40
CA PRO A 29 -12.19 -14.24 2.12
C PRO A 29 -12.45 -15.44 1.20
N GLU A 30 -12.80 -15.21 -0.08
CA GLU A 30 -13.15 -16.29 -1.01
C GLU A 30 -11.89 -17.02 -1.47
N VAL A 31 -10.86 -16.25 -1.81
CA VAL A 31 -9.56 -16.79 -2.25
C VAL A 31 -8.49 -16.77 -1.15
N LYS A 32 -8.81 -16.27 0.05
CA LYS A 32 -7.90 -16.16 1.22
C LYS A 32 -6.61 -15.40 0.91
N VAL A 33 -6.70 -14.36 0.08
CA VAL A 33 -5.55 -13.49 -0.24
C VAL A 33 -5.78 -12.07 0.26
N ILE A 34 -4.69 -11.35 0.50
CA ILE A 34 -4.73 -9.92 0.76
C ILE A 34 -4.42 -9.21 -0.55
N GLN A 35 -5.41 -8.50 -1.09
CA GLN A 35 -5.25 -7.60 -2.21
C GLN A 35 -4.64 -6.29 -1.72
N VAL A 36 -3.60 -5.82 -2.42
CA VAL A 36 -2.90 -4.58 -2.07
C VAL A 36 -2.96 -3.64 -3.26
N ARG A 37 -3.44 -2.42 -3.03
CA ARG A 37 -3.44 -1.33 -4.02
C ARG A 37 -2.67 -0.15 -3.47
N SER A 38 -1.87 0.49 -4.31
CA SER A 38 -1.26 1.77 -3.96
C SER A 38 -1.38 2.79 -5.08
N ALA A 39 -1.65 4.04 -4.69
CA ALA A 39 -1.82 5.17 -5.59
C ALA A 39 -1.10 6.40 -5.05
N SER A 40 -0.16 6.95 -5.83
CA SER A 40 0.54 8.20 -5.52
C SER A 40 -0.30 9.41 -5.96
N ARG A 41 -0.41 10.43 -5.11
CA ARG A 41 -1.23 11.64 -5.41
C ARG A 41 -0.54 12.66 -6.32
N LEU A 42 0.78 12.58 -6.46
CA LEU A 42 1.55 13.46 -7.34
C LEU A 42 1.82 12.72 -8.66
N GLY A 43 1.31 13.27 -9.77
CA GLY A 43 1.38 12.68 -11.11
C GLY A 43 2.77 12.67 -11.78
N LYS A 44 3.86 12.62 -11.00
CA LYS A 44 5.21 12.47 -11.54
C LYS A 44 5.73 11.08 -11.17
N SER A 45 6.19 10.36 -12.20
CA SER A 45 6.84 9.05 -12.11
C SER A 45 7.73 8.97 -10.86
N ASP A 46 7.32 8.18 -9.88
CA ASP A 46 7.92 8.15 -8.54
C ASP A 46 9.27 7.39 -8.48
N LEU A 47 9.87 7.17 -9.65
CA LEU A 47 11.10 6.38 -9.84
C LEU A 47 10.98 4.94 -9.31
N GLY A 48 9.76 4.41 -9.17
CA GLY A 48 9.50 3.05 -8.71
C GLY A 48 9.55 2.89 -7.19
N VAL A 49 9.54 3.98 -6.43
CA VAL A 49 9.49 3.95 -4.95
C VAL A 49 8.21 3.25 -4.47
N ASN A 50 7.09 3.47 -5.14
CA ASN A 50 5.79 2.94 -4.78
C ASN A 50 5.78 1.42 -4.98
N ARG A 51 6.36 0.96 -6.10
CA ARG A 51 6.56 -0.46 -6.35
C ARG A 51 7.43 -1.09 -5.28
N LYS A 52 8.57 -0.48 -4.92
CA LYS A 52 9.44 -0.99 -3.85
C LYS A 52 8.71 -1.10 -2.51
N HIS A 53 7.82 -0.15 -2.20
CA HIS A 53 7.06 -0.15 -0.97
C HIS A 53 6.04 -1.29 -0.94
N ILE A 54 5.32 -1.52 -2.04
CA ILE A 54 4.38 -2.63 -2.19
C ILE A 54 5.08 -3.98 -2.11
N GLU A 55 6.23 -4.15 -2.78
CA GLU A 55 7.01 -5.38 -2.71
C GLU A 55 7.50 -5.65 -1.27
N SER A 56 8.01 -4.64 -0.57
CA SER A 56 8.43 -4.79 0.83
C SER A 56 7.29 -5.22 1.75
N VAL A 57 6.08 -4.69 1.52
CA VAL A 57 4.88 -5.09 2.27
C VAL A 57 4.48 -6.53 1.92
N ARG A 58 4.56 -6.91 0.64
CA ARG A 58 4.29 -8.27 0.17
C ARG A 58 5.24 -9.29 0.79
N GLU A 59 6.55 -8.99 0.81
CA GLU A 59 7.56 -9.84 1.44
C GLU A 59 7.29 -10.05 2.94
N LYS A 60 6.93 -8.99 3.66
CA LYS A 60 6.60 -9.08 5.10
C LYS A 60 5.38 -9.94 5.37
N LEU A 61 4.36 -9.88 4.51
CA LEU A 61 3.14 -10.69 4.64
C LEU A 61 3.35 -12.15 4.22
N LEU A 62 4.25 -12.44 3.27
CA LEU A 62 4.57 -13.81 2.86
C LEU A 62 5.45 -14.55 3.89
N ASN A 63 6.23 -13.82 4.68
CA ASN A 63 7.13 -14.38 5.70
C ASN A 63 6.56 -14.37 7.12
N SER A 64 5.25 -14.13 7.29
CA SER A 64 4.56 -14.07 8.60
C SER A 64 3.61 -15.24 8.82
#